data_AF-A0A4R3E1C1-F1
#
_entry.id   AF-A0A4R3E1C1-F1
#
_cell.length_a   1.000
_cell.length_b   1.000
_cell.length_c   1.000
_cell.angle_alpha   90.00
_cell.angle_beta   90.00
_cell.angle_gamma   90.00
#
_symmetry.space_group_name_H-M   'P 1'
#
loop_
_entity.id
_entity.type
_entity.pdbx_description
1 polymer ?
#
loop_
_entity_poly.entity_id
_entity_poly.type
_entity_poly.pdbx_seq_one_letter_code
_entity_poly.pdbx_strand_id
1 'polypeptide(L)'
;MDERLNHRPLAIQNICRNLKARDSLSPQEQELIASLPTRFRSFGRGDELVCAGSRPSESCVVVSGFAGREIMLKDGGRQIAAVHIAGDFVDLHVVLTRVIDHSVVGLSDGVVAYIPHAELMKISEAAPHLGRLLWLPTIVDGAIHRAWIACFGRRSPLHHLGHLVCELSTRLTAARLISGNSFEFPLKQAQIADVLGLSLVHVNRTIKQLRNTGLVSWKGSVITIHDFTGLAELVDFDPAYLNLTHEPR
;
A
#
# COMPACT_ATOMS: atom_id res chain seq x y z
N MET A 1 -9.13 25.46 16.60
CA MET A 1 -9.78 26.03 15.41
C MET A 1 -9.60 25.00 14.33
N ASP A 2 -10.57 24.09 14.26
CA ASP A 2 -10.48 22.79 13.57
C ASP A 2 -10.90 23.00 12.11
N GLU A 3 -9.93 23.34 11.25
CA GLU A 3 -10.10 23.23 9.80
C GLU A 3 -10.30 21.75 9.48
N ARG A 4 -11.56 21.32 9.49
CA ARG A 4 -11.98 20.07 8.87
C ARG A 4 -11.67 20.18 7.38
N LEU A 5 -10.42 19.91 7.00
CA LEU A 5 -10.05 19.67 5.61
C LEU A 5 -11.05 18.62 5.12
N ASN A 6 -11.87 18.99 4.15
CA ASN A 6 -12.81 18.06 3.56
C ASN A 6 -11.98 17.02 2.79
N HIS A 7 -11.62 15.92 3.44
CA HIS A 7 -10.79 14.86 2.89
C HIS A 7 -11.53 14.01 1.83
N ARG A 8 -12.85 14.21 1.69
CA ARG A 8 -13.71 13.42 0.81
C ARG A 8 -13.33 13.52 -0.67
N PRO A 9 -13.13 14.70 -1.28
CA PRO A 9 -12.73 14.80 -2.68
C PRO A 9 -11.40 14.07 -2.94
N LEU A 10 -10.44 14.18 -2.02
CA LEU A 10 -9.14 13.51 -2.14
C LEU A 10 -9.27 11.98 -2.04
N ALA A 11 -10.04 11.47 -1.08
CA ALA A 11 -10.28 10.04 -0.93
C ALA A 11 -10.93 9.43 -2.18
N ILE A 12 -11.98 10.06 -2.70
CA ILE A 12 -12.66 9.64 -3.92
C ILE A 12 -11.68 9.68 -5.10
N GLN A 13 -10.92 10.77 -5.25
CA GLN A 13 -9.93 10.89 -6.31
C GLN A 13 -8.88 9.79 -6.26
N ASN A 14 -8.38 9.44 -5.07
CA ASN A 14 -7.37 8.41 -4.88
C ASN A 14 -7.91 7.01 -5.18
N ILE A 15 -9.12 6.68 -4.72
CA ILE A 15 -9.79 5.41 -5.05
C ILE A 15 -9.98 5.31 -6.57
N CYS A 16 -10.60 6.32 -7.19
CA CYS A 16 -10.83 6.33 -8.63
C CYS A 16 -9.52 6.23 -9.42
N ARG A 17 -8.44 6.86 -8.97
CA ARG A 17 -7.12 6.76 -9.63
C ARG A 17 -6.53 5.35 -9.51
N ASN A 18 -6.61 4.75 -8.33
CA ASN A 18 -6.14 3.38 -8.09
C ASN A 18 -6.88 2.36 -8.98
N LEU A 19 -8.20 2.50 -9.10
CA LEU A 19 -9.01 1.63 -9.97
C LEU A 19 -8.73 1.90 -11.46
N LYS A 20 -8.67 3.18 -11.88
CA LYS A 20 -8.34 3.58 -13.26
C LYS A 20 -6.96 3.15 -13.74
N ALA A 21 -6.06 2.81 -12.83
CA ALA A 21 -4.74 2.28 -13.19
C ALA A 21 -4.82 0.83 -13.71
N ARG A 22 -5.96 0.16 -13.58
CA ARG A 22 -6.13 -1.29 -13.86
C ARG A 22 -7.22 -1.60 -14.87
N ASP A 23 -8.17 -0.69 -15.05
CA ASP A 23 -9.21 -0.77 -16.07
C ASP A 23 -9.88 0.61 -16.23
N SER A 24 -10.78 0.71 -17.19
CA SER A 24 -11.66 1.87 -17.35
C SER A 24 -12.59 2.03 -16.14
N LEU A 25 -13.02 3.26 -15.87
CA LEU A 25 -13.99 3.54 -14.82
C LEU A 25 -14.97 4.60 -15.34
N SER A 26 -16.21 4.18 -15.57
CA SER A 26 -17.23 5.06 -16.17
C SER A 26 -17.58 6.25 -15.26
N PRO A 27 -18.14 7.34 -15.81
CA PRO A 27 -18.63 8.45 -14.98
C PRO A 27 -19.66 8.01 -13.93
N GLN A 28 -20.54 7.06 -14.28
CA GLN A 28 -21.55 6.51 -13.38
C GLN A 28 -20.90 5.75 -12.21
N GLU A 29 -19.86 4.97 -12.46
CA GLU A 29 -19.14 4.25 -11.39
C GLU A 29 -18.34 5.19 -10.49
N GLN A 30 -17.78 6.26 -11.05
CA GLN A 30 -17.15 7.31 -10.25
C GLN A 30 -18.16 8.01 -9.34
N GLU A 31 -19.39 8.22 -9.81
CA GLU A 31 -20.48 8.77 -9.01
C GLU A 31 -20.93 7.81 -7.90
N LEU A 32 -21.01 6.51 -8.19
CA LEU A 32 -21.27 5.48 -7.17
C LEU A 32 -20.22 5.52 -6.06
N ILE A 33 -18.92 5.56 -6.41
CA ILE A 33 -17.83 5.71 -5.42
C ILE A 33 -18.00 7.03 -4.65
N ALA A 34 -18.31 8.12 -5.33
CA ALA A 34 -18.47 9.43 -4.70
C ALA A 34 -19.66 9.49 -3.72
N SER A 35 -20.68 8.67 -3.95
CA SER A 35 -21.88 8.57 -3.12
C SER A 35 -21.69 7.79 -1.82
N LEU A 36 -20.63 6.98 -1.72
CA LEU A 36 -20.39 6.12 -0.57
C LEU A 36 -20.35 6.94 0.74
N PRO A 37 -21.04 6.51 1.81
CA PRO A 37 -20.84 7.12 3.12
C PRO A 37 -19.42 6.83 3.58
N THR A 38 -18.77 7.83 4.17
CA THR A 38 -17.36 7.75 4.55
C THR A 38 -17.11 8.48 5.86
N ARG A 39 -16.42 7.79 6.78
CA ARG A 39 -15.94 8.36 8.03
C ARG A 39 -14.43 8.55 7.96
N PHE A 40 -13.93 9.74 8.26
CA PHE A 40 -12.49 10.04 8.22
C PHE A 40 -11.87 9.94 9.62
N ARG A 41 -10.60 9.54 9.68
CA ARG A 41 -9.80 9.55 10.91
C ARG A 41 -8.35 9.90 10.56
N SER A 42 -7.79 10.90 11.25
CA SER A 42 -6.36 11.15 11.24
C SER A 42 -5.64 10.12 12.10
N PHE A 43 -4.41 9.78 11.74
CA PHE A 43 -3.58 8.84 12.47
C PHE A 43 -2.12 9.27 12.47
N GLY A 44 -1.40 8.85 13.50
CA GLY A 44 0.05 8.95 13.60
C GLY A 44 0.74 7.60 13.46
N ARG A 45 2.07 7.64 13.47
CA ARG A 45 2.90 6.42 13.45
C ARG A 45 2.63 5.54 14.67
N GLY A 46 2.32 4.27 14.42
CA GLY A 46 2.03 3.28 15.46
C GLY A 46 0.56 3.25 15.90
N ASP A 47 -0.27 4.19 15.44
CA ASP A 47 -1.71 4.13 15.72
C ASP A 47 -2.31 2.90 15.06
N GLU A 48 -3.09 2.14 15.83
CA GLU A 48 -3.85 1.02 15.31
C GLU A 48 -5.13 1.53 14.61
N LEU A 49 -5.22 1.21 13.32
CA LEU A 49 -6.33 1.57 12.43
C LEU A 49 -7.38 0.46 12.40
N VAL A 50 -6.93 -0.80 12.48
CA VAL A 50 -7.74 -2.01 12.56
C VAL A 50 -7.00 -3.02 13.43
N CYS A 51 -7.71 -3.65 14.37
CA CYS A 51 -7.11 -4.54 15.37
C CYS A 51 -7.22 -6.01 14.95
N ALA A 52 -6.13 -6.78 15.07
CA ALA A 52 -6.12 -8.22 14.86
C ALA A 52 -7.21 -8.94 15.71
N GLY A 53 -7.91 -9.90 15.10
CA GLY A 53 -8.99 -10.65 15.74
C GLY A 53 -10.32 -9.89 15.86
N SER A 54 -10.37 -8.61 15.49
CA SER A 54 -11.61 -7.85 15.44
C SER A 54 -12.50 -8.25 14.26
N ARG A 55 -13.75 -7.76 14.28
CA ARG A 55 -14.76 -7.99 13.24
C ARG A 55 -15.26 -6.66 12.68
N PRO A 56 -14.46 -5.96 11.87
CA PRO A 56 -14.85 -4.65 11.36
C PRO A 56 -16.06 -4.77 10.43
N SER A 57 -16.93 -3.76 10.48
CA SER A 57 -18.09 -3.60 9.58
C SER A 57 -17.84 -2.55 8.50
N GLU A 58 -16.62 -2.01 8.43
CA GLU A 58 -16.17 -0.98 7.49
C GLU A 58 -14.80 -1.39 6.95
N SER A 59 -14.52 -1.10 5.67
CA SER A 59 -13.19 -1.23 5.08
C SER A 59 -12.47 0.11 5.15
N CYS A 60 -11.18 0.07 5.39
CA CYS A 60 -10.29 1.21 5.54
C CYS A 60 -9.52 1.48 4.24
N VAL A 61 -9.48 2.75 3.84
CA VAL A 61 -8.74 3.25 2.68
C VAL A 61 -7.77 4.32 3.14
N VAL A 62 -6.51 4.24 2.69
CA VAL A 62 -5.52 5.28 2.95
C VAL A 62 -5.83 6.50 2.09
N VAL A 63 -6.03 7.66 2.70
CA VAL A 63 -6.26 8.94 2.01
C VAL A 63 -4.94 9.71 1.86
N SER A 64 -4.10 9.67 2.89
CA SER A 64 -2.75 10.23 2.90
C SER A 64 -1.87 9.49 3.91
N GLY A 65 -0.55 9.62 3.74
CA GLY A 65 0.43 8.90 4.54
C GLY A 65 0.61 7.45 4.12
N PHE A 66 1.26 6.67 4.99
CA PHE A 66 1.54 5.26 4.81
C PHE A 66 0.94 4.46 5.96
N ALA A 67 0.28 3.36 5.63
CA ALA A 67 -0.17 2.36 6.59
C ALA A 67 0.53 1.03 6.32
N GLY A 68 0.51 0.13 7.29
CA GLY A 68 1.16 -1.16 7.19
C GLY A 68 0.32 -2.27 7.78
N ARG A 69 0.44 -3.45 7.20
CA ARG A 69 -0.11 -4.69 7.76
C ARG A 69 0.90 -5.27 8.75
N GLU A 70 0.55 -5.28 10.03
CA GLU A 70 1.40 -5.75 11.11
C GLU A 70 0.94 -7.14 11.61
N ILE A 71 1.90 -8.06 11.70
CA ILE A 71 1.74 -9.36 12.35
C ILE A 71 2.67 -9.40 13.56
N MET A 72 2.08 -9.59 14.73
CA MET A 72 2.80 -9.80 15.98
C MET A 72 2.93 -11.29 16.26
N LEU A 73 4.17 -11.75 16.46
CA LEU A 73 4.49 -13.13 16.82
C LEU A 73 4.41 -13.31 18.34
N LYS A 74 4.25 -14.56 18.78
CA LYS A 74 4.10 -14.91 20.20
C LYS A 74 5.35 -14.58 21.04
N ASP A 75 6.51 -14.54 20.41
CA ASP A 75 7.80 -14.19 21.04
C ASP A 75 8.05 -12.67 21.07
N GLY A 76 7.08 -11.86 20.64
CA GLY A 76 7.21 -10.41 20.52
C GLY A 76 7.91 -9.95 19.24
N GLY A 77 8.26 -10.88 18.34
CA GLY A 77 8.73 -10.54 17.01
C GLY A 77 7.64 -9.84 16.21
N ARG A 78 8.03 -8.86 15.39
CA ARG A 78 7.12 -8.12 14.52
C ARG A 78 7.49 -8.32 13.07
N GLN A 79 6.48 -8.49 12.23
CA GLN A 79 6.61 -8.48 10.78
C GLN A 79 5.63 -7.46 10.18
N ILE A 80 6.13 -6.56 9.32
CA ILE A 80 5.27 -5.75 8.45
C ILE A 80 5.13 -6.52 7.14
N ALA A 81 3.93 -7.04 6.88
CA ALA A 81 3.64 -7.90 5.73
C ALA A 81 3.19 -7.12 4.48
N ALA A 82 2.80 -5.85 4.64
CA ALA A 82 2.45 -4.98 3.53
C ALA A 82 2.69 -3.50 3.88
N VAL A 83 2.98 -2.69 2.87
CA VAL A 83 3.02 -1.24 2.93
C VAL A 83 1.94 -0.70 2.01
N HIS A 84 1.02 0.11 2.55
CA HIS A 84 -0.12 0.70 1.86
C HIS A 84 0.07 2.19 1.65
N ILE A 85 -0.26 2.66 0.45
CA ILE A 85 -0.17 4.07 0.03
C ILE A 85 -1.57 4.64 -0.22
N ALA A 86 -1.66 5.94 -0.44
CA ALA A 86 -2.96 6.57 -0.68
C ALA A 86 -3.69 5.97 -1.90
N GLY A 87 -4.97 5.66 -1.70
CA GLY A 87 -5.83 4.96 -2.66
C GLY A 87 -5.92 3.45 -2.44
N ASP A 88 -5.07 2.86 -1.59
CA ASP A 88 -5.15 1.44 -1.27
C ASP A 88 -6.23 1.19 -0.21
N PHE A 89 -7.04 0.16 -0.44
CA PHE A 89 -7.79 -0.50 0.62
C PHE A 89 -6.84 -1.43 1.39
N VAL A 90 -6.86 -1.35 2.72
CA VAL A 90 -5.93 -2.11 3.58
C VAL A 90 -6.50 -3.47 4.03
N ASP A 91 -7.83 -3.57 4.09
CA ASP A 91 -8.58 -4.68 4.70
C ASP A 91 -9.84 -5.09 3.92
N LEU A 92 -9.93 -4.74 2.62
CA LEU A 92 -11.15 -4.98 1.82
C LEU A 92 -11.58 -6.46 1.78
N HIS A 93 -10.65 -7.40 1.87
CA HIS A 93 -10.93 -8.83 1.95
C HIS A 93 -11.77 -9.21 3.20
N VAL A 94 -11.76 -8.39 4.25
CA VAL A 94 -12.52 -8.61 5.50
C VAL A 94 -14.03 -8.47 5.30
N VAL A 95 -14.47 -7.81 4.22
CA VAL A 95 -15.87 -7.86 3.79
C VAL A 95 -16.36 -9.31 3.67
N LEU A 96 -15.48 -10.22 3.21
CA LEU A 96 -15.79 -11.63 2.98
C LEU A 96 -15.38 -12.53 4.16
N THR A 97 -14.21 -12.31 4.77
CA THR A 97 -13.69 -13.18 5.83
C THR A 97 -14.25 -12.90 7.23
N ARG A 98 -14.83 -11.70 7.45
CA ARG A 98 -15.43 -11.20 8.70
C ARG A 98 -14.50 -11.00 9.89
N VAL A 99 -13.44 -11.78 10.04
CA VAL A 99 -12.43 -11.65 11.08
C VAL A 99 -11.11 -11.29 10.43
N ILE A 100 -10.45 -10.27 10.97
CA ILE A 100 -9.11 -9.87 10.51
C ILE A 100 -8.04 -10.66 11.26
N ASP A 101 -7.04 -11.17 10.55
CA ASP A 101 -5.96 -12.01 11.10
C ASP A 101 -4.65 -11.23 11.37
N HIS A 102 -4.69 -9.92 11.16
CA HIS A 102 -3.57 -8.99 11.33
C HIS A 102 -4.06 -7.63 11.86
N SER A 103 -3.13 -6.81 12.34
CA SER A 103 -3.42 -5.40 12.63
C SER A 103 -3.06 -4.53 11.43
N VAL A 104 -3.75 -3.40 11.29
CA VAL A 104 -3.36 -2.33 10.37
C VAL A 104 -2.89 -1.14 11.20
N VAL A 105 -1.68 -0.67 10.95
CA VAL A 105 -1.03 0.38 11.75
C VAL A 105 -0.54 1.54 10.89
N GLY A 106 -0.48 2.73 11.46
CA GLY A 106 0.15 3.88 10.83
C GLY A 106 1.67 3.73 10.71
N LEU A 107 2.23 3.87 9.50
CA LEU A 107 3.68 3.92 9.28
C LEU A 107 4.21 5.35 9.17
N SER A 108 3.33 6.32 8.94
CA SER A 108 3.58 7.76 9.01
C SER A 108 2.37 8.46 9.63
N ASP A 109 2.40 9.78 9.69
CA ASP A 109 1.19 10.55 9.93
C ASP A 109 0.35 10.59 8.65
N GLY A 110 -0.98 10.63 8.78
CA GLY A 110 -1.87 10.52 7.64
C GLY A 110 -3.36 10.58 8.00
N VAL A 111 -4.18 10.26 7.00
CA VAL A 111 -5.64 10.20 7.12
C VAL A 111 -6.15 8.93 6.44
N VAL A 112 -7.10 8.27 7.07
CA VAL A 112 -7.85 7.16 6.47
C VAL A 112 -9.35 7.48 6.33
N ALA A 113 -9.98 6.77 5.42
CA ALA A 113 -11.41 6.77 5.17
C ALA A 113 -11.97 5.36 5.46
N TYR A 114 -13.02 5.28 6.27
CA TYR A 114 -13.75 4.04 6.52
C TYR A 114 -15.05 4.04 5.74
N ILE A 115 -15.31 2.94 5.01
CA ILE A 115 -16.48 2.75 4.15
C ILE A 115 -17.24 1.50 4.61
N PRO A 116 -18.55 1.58 4.90
CA PRO A 116 -19.32 0.42 5.37
C PRO A 116 -19.31 -0.76 4.38
N HIS A 117 -19.08 -1.96 4.90
CA HIS A 117 -19.10 -3.20 4.10
C HIS A 117 -20.44 -3.40 3.38
N ALA A 118 -21.55 -3.05 4.03
CA ALA A 118 -22.88 -3.15 3.44
C ALA A 118 -23.02 -2.30 2.16
N GLU A 119 -22.39 -1.12 2.12
CA GLU A 119 -22.43 -0.24 0.95
C GLU A 119 -21.51 -0.75 -0.15
N LEU A 120 -20.32 -1.26 0.20
CA LEU A 120 -19.41 -1.91 -0.76
C LEU A 120 -20.05 -3.13 -1.43
N MET A 121 -20.81 -3.92 -0.67
CA MET A 121 -21.57 -5.06 -1.21
C MET A 121 -22.69 -4.59 -2.14
N LYS A 122 -23.50 -3.61 -1.72
CA LYS A 122 -24.57 -3.05 -2.56
C LYS A 122 -24.04 -2.52 -3.89
N ILE A 123 -22.94 -1.76 -3.90
CA ILE A 123 -22.40 -1.23 -5.17
C ILE A 123 -21.82 -2.34 -6.04
N SER A 124 -21.24 -3.40 -5.43
CA SER A 124 -20.70 -4.54 -6.17
C SER A 124 -21.81 -5.34 -6.87
N GLU A 125 -22.98 -5.44 -6.25
CA GLU A 125 -24.18 -6.07 -6.82
C GLU A 125 -24.85 -5.18 -7.89
N ALA A 126 -24.95 -3.87 -7.64
CA ALA A 126 -25.58 -2.92 -8.54
C ALA A 126 -24.75 -2.60 -9.80
N ALA A 127 -23.41 -2.64 -9.68
CA ALA A 127 -22.48 -2.37 -10.76
C ALA A 127 -21.42 -3.49 -10.82
N PRO A 128 -21.70 -4.61 -11.51
CA PRO A 128 -20.81 -5.78 -11.51
C PRO A 128 -19.39 -5.52 -12.01
N HIS A 129 -19.21 -4.58 -12.94
CA HIS A 129 -17.89 -4.16 -13.41
C HIS A 129 -17.10 -3.46 -12.29
N LEU A 130 -17.67 -2.42 -11.67
CA LEU A 130 -17.10 -1.79 -10.47
C LEU A 130 -16.84 -2.78 -9.34
N GLY A 131 -17.75 -3.72 -9.10
CA GLY A 131 -17.56 -4.81 -8.13
C GLY A 131 -16.28 -5.59 -8.41
N ARG A 132 -16.05 -6.05 -9.65
CA ARG A 132 -14.80 -6.73 -10.03
C ARG A 132 -13.57 -5.84 -9.79
N LEU A 133 -13.66 -4.54 -10.12
CA LEU A 133 -12.56 -3.60 -9.90
C LEU A 133 -12.24 -3.36 -8.43
N LEU A 134 -13.26 -3.37 -7.55
CA LEU A 134 -13.05 -3.28 -6.11
C LEU A 134 -12.34 -4.54 -5.58
N TRP A 135 -12.67 -5.73 -6.07
CA TRP A 135 -12.03 -6.97 -5.62
C TRP A 135 -10.63 -7.19 -6.19
N LEU A 136 -10.32 -6.64 -7.37
CA LEU A 136 -9.01 -6.79 -8.02
C LEU A 136 -7.82 -6.40 -7.13
N PRO A 137 -7.83 -5.29 -6.36
CA PRO A 137 -6.82 -4.97 -5.36
C PRO A 137 -6.49 -6.12 -4.39
N THR A 138 -7.46 -6.95 -4.00
CA THR A 138 -7.20 -8.08 -3.09
C THR A 138 -6.37 -9.19 -3.77
N ILE A 139 -6.53 -9.37 -5.09
CA ILE A 139 -5.74 -10.31 -5.88
C ILE A 139 -4.32 -9.76 -6.09
N VAL A 140 -4.19 -8.45 -6.32
CA VAL A 140 -2.91 -7.75 -6.42
C VAL A 140 -2.15 -7.80 -5.09
N ASP A 141 -2.82 -7.60 -3.95
CA ASP A 141 -2.24 -7.75 -2.61
C ASP A 141 -1.68 -9.15 -2.40
N GLY A 142 -2.42 -10.19 -2.81
CA GLY A 142 -1.92 -11.57 -2.81
C GLY A 142 -0.70 -11.78 -3.72
N ALA A 143 -0.63 -11.08 -4.85
CA ALA A 143 0.52 -11.14 -5.75
C ALA A 143 1.76 -10.46 -5.16
N ILE A 144 1.59 -9.29 -4.53
CA ILE A 144 2.65 -8.59 -3.77
C ILE A 144 3.20 -9.51 -2.67
N HIS A 145 2.32 -10.13 -1.86
CA HIS A 145 2.75 -11.08 -0.83
C HIS A 145 3.58 -12.23 -1.39
N ARG A 146 3.19 -12.82 -2.54
CA ARG A 146 3.98 -13.89 -3.18
C ARG A 146 5.35 -13.41 -3.63
N ALA A 147 5.45 -12.19 -4.17
CA ALA A 147 6.74 -11.59 -4.53
C ALA A 147 7.64 -11.39 -3.30
N TRP A 148 7.08 -10.92 -2.19
CA TRP A 148 7.82 -10.75 -0.93
C TRP A 148 8.25 -12.10 -0.34
N ILE A 149 7.40 -13.14 -0.37
CA ILE A 149 7.76 -14.51 0.03
C ILE A 149 8.96 -15.02 -0.78
N ALA A 150 8.97 -14.83 -2.10
CA ALA A 150 10.10 -15.21 -2.94
C ALA A 150 11.38 -14.44 -2.55
N CYS A 151 11.25 -13.15 -2.21
CA CYS A 151 12.36 -12.35 -1.72
C CYS A 151 12.93 -12.91 -0.40
N PHE A 152 12.06 -13.20 0.58
CA PHE A 152 12.48 -13.77 1.87
C PHE A 152 13.20 -15.12 1.72
N GLY A 153 12.69 -16.00 0.86
CA GLY A 153 13.17 -17.38 0.78
C GLY A 153 14.45 -17.57 -0.05
N ARG A 154 14.67 -16.74 -1.06
CA ARG A 154 15.70 -17.02 -2.09
C ARG A 154 16.53 -15.83 -2.57
N ARG A 155 16.20 -14.59 -2.16
CA ARG A 155 16.93 -13.40 -2.61
C ARG A 155 17.80 -12.81 -1.50
N SER A 156 18.84 -12.08 -1.87
CA SER A 156 19.67 -11.39 -0.87
C SER A 156 18.94 -10.19 -0.26
N PRO A 157 19.32 -9.72 0.95
CA PRO A 157 18.77 -8.51 1.54
C PRO A 157 18.77 -7.29 0.61
N LEU A 158 19.82 -7.14 -0.21
CA LEU A 158 19.93 -6.07 -1.20
C LEU A 158 18.83 -6.16 -2.27
N HIS A 159 18.58 -7.37 -2.78
CA HIS A 159 17.52 -7.60 -3.76
C HIS A 159 16.16 -7.31 -3.13
N HIS A 160 15.90 -7.75 -1.90
CA HIS A 160 14.61 -7.50 -1.26
C HIS A 160 14.37 -6.00 -1.02
N LEU A 161 15.36 -5.27 -0.50
CA LEU A 161 15.22 -3.82 -0.30
C LEU A 161 15.05 -3.08 -1.64
N GLY A 162 15.85 -3.41 -2.66
CA GLY A 162 15.71 -2.76 -3.96
C GLY A 162 14.38 -3.10 -4.65
N HIS A 163 13.90 -4.34 -4.51
CA HIS A 163 12.58 -4.74 -4.99
C HIS A 163 11.47 -3.92 -4.31
N LEU A 164 11.52 -3.74 -2.99
CA LEU A 164 10.58 -2.87 -2.26
C LEU A 164 10.61 -1.43 -2.79
N VAL A 165 11.80 -0.89 -3.07
CA VAL A 165 11.97 0.46 -3.64
C VAL A 165 11.37 0.56 -5.04
N CYS A 166 11.62 -0.42 -5.92
CA CYS A 166 11.01 -0.49 -7.25
C CYS A 166 9.48 -0.59 -7.16
N GLU A 167 8.98 -1.52 -6.36
CA GLU A 167 7.54 -1.73 -6.16
C GLU A 167 6.83 -0.45 -5.71
N LEU A 168 7.35 0.20 -4.67
CA LEU A 168 6.76 1.43 -4.15
C LEU A 168 6.85 2.58 -5.15
N SER A 169 7.98 2.74 -5.86
CA SER A 169 8.11 3.74 -6.92
C SER A 169 7.06 3.55 -8.01
N THR A 170 6.86 2.30 -8.48
CA THR A 170 5.86 1.97 -9.49
C THR A 170 4.43 2.26 -9.00
N ARG A 171 4.09 1.85 -7.77
CA ARG A 171 2.77 2.09 -7.18
C ARG A 171 2.51 3.58 -6.94
N LEU A 172 3.49 4.33 -6.42
CA LEU A 172 3.40 5.77 -6.20
C LEU A 172 3.30 6.56 -7.52
N THR A 173 3.96 6.09 -8.58
CA THR A 173 3.82 6.65 -9.92
C THR A 173 2.39 6.51 -10.44
N ALA A 174 1.81 5.30 -10.34
CA ALA A 174 0.42 5.07 -10.72
C ALA A 174 -0.56 5.91 -9.88
N ALA A 175 -0.25 6.12 -8.60
CA ALA A 175 -1.01 6.98 -7.70
C ALA A 175 -0.76 8.49 -7.93
N ARG A 176 0.15 8.90 -8.82
CA ARG A 176 0.58 10.30 -9.03
C ARG A 176 1.10 10.97 -7.75
N LEU A 177 1.87 10.22 -6.96
CA LEU A 177 2.49 10.64 -5.70
C LEU A 177 4.03 10.69 -5.78
N ILE A 178 4.56 10.68 -7.00
CA ILE A 178 6.00 10.80 -7.27
C ILE A 178 6.33 12.20 -7.79
N SER A 179 7.49 12.74 -7.42
CA SER A 179 8.04 13.98 -7.96
C SER A 179 9.27 13.66 -8.81
N GLY A 180 9.09 13.64 -10.14
CA GLY A 180 10.10 13.15 -11.06
C GLY A 180 10.43 11.68 -10.80
N ASN A 181 11.65 11.41 -10.36
CA ASN A 181 12.16 10.09 -9.99
C ASN A 181 12.31 9.91 -8.47
N SER A 182 11.67 10.77 -7.67
CA SER A 182 11.80 10.82 -6.22
C SER A 182 10.47 10.66 -5.52
N PHE A 183 10.48 9.93 -4.41
CA PHE A 183 9.30 9.76 -3.56
C PHE A 183 9.65 9.78 -2.08
N GLU A 184 8.66 10.10 -1.27
CA GLU A 184 8.77 10.01 0.18
C GLU A 184 8.62 8.55 0.65
N PHE A 185 9.56 8.13 1.49
CA PHE A 185 9.60 6.84 2.14
C PHE A 185 9.79 7.07 3.65
N PRO A 186 8.69 7.22 4.42
CA PRO A 186 8.73 7.71 5.79
C PRO A 186 9.01 6.62 6.83
N LEU A 187 9.33 5.39 6.40
CA LEU A 187 9.61 4.27 7.30
C LEU A 187 10.96 4.48 7.99
N LYS A 188 10.97 4.30 9.32
CA LYS A 188 12.22 4.25 10.09
C LYS A 188 12.96 2.95 9.83
N GLN A 189 14.28 2.94 10.05
CA GLN A 189 15.10 1.74 9.86
C GLN A 189 14.61 0.51 10.64
N ALA A 190 14.03 0.69 11.83
CA ALA A 190 13.38 -0.39 12.57
C ALA A 190 12.18 -0.98 11.82
N GLN A 191 11.31 -0.13 11.25
CA GLN A 191 10.18 -0.59 10.42
C GLN A 191 10.66 -1.23 9.12
N ILE A 192 11.76 -0.75 8.52
CA ILE A 192 12.38 -1.42 7.37
C ILE A 192 12.89 -2.81 7.78
N ALA A 193 13.41 -2.96 9.00
CA ALA A 193 13.79 -4.26 9.56
C ALA A 193 12.59 -5.20 9.67
N ASP A 194 11.47 -4.68 10.19
CA ASP A 194 10.22 -5.43 10.29
C ASP A 194 9.62 -5.77 8.92
N VAL A 195 9.83 -4.95 7.89
CA VAL A 195 9.43 -5.27 6.50
C VAL A 195 10.33 -6.37 5.93
N LEU A 196 11.65 -6.22 6.05
CA LEU A 196 12.62 -7.11 5.42
C LEU A 196 12.90 -8.40 6.21
N GLY A 197 12.38 -8.54 7.44
CA GLY A 197 12.67 -9.67 8.32
C GLY A 197 14.15 -9.71 8.74
N LEU A 198 14.77 -8.54 8.90
CA LEU A 198 16.21 -8.40 9.18
C LEU A 198 16.46 -7.69 10.51
N SER A 199 17.63 -7.90 11.11
CA SER A 199 18.04 -7.05 12.23
C SER A 199 18.39 -5.64 11.76
N LEU A 200 18.26 -4.66 12.66
CA LEU A 200 18.56 -3.25 12.37
C LEU A 200 19.97 -3.03 11.80
N VAL A 201 20.96 -3.80 12.29
CA VAL A 201 22.35 -3.73 11.79
C VAL A 201 22.44 -4.22 10.34
N HIS A 202 21.71 -5.28 9.99
CA HIS A 202 21.67 -5.77 8.61
C HIS A 202 20.97 -4.79 7.69
N VAL A 203 19.84 -4.20 8.11
CA VAL A 203 19.16 -3.13 7.36
C VAL A 203 20.11 -1.98 7.05
N ASN A 204 20.85 -1.49 8.04
CA ASN A 204 21.80 -0.39 7.84
C ASN A 204 22.90 -0.75 6.85
N ARG A 205 23.40 -1.99 6.89
CA ARG A 205 24.35 -2.50 5.90
C ARG A 205 23.73 -2.55 4.50
N THR A 206 22.51 -3.05 4.38
CA THR A 206 21.78 -3.18 3.12
C THR A 206 21.44 -1.84 2.49
N ILE A 207 20.99 -0.85 3.28
CA ILE A 207 20.77 0.53 2.82
C ILE A 207 22.09 1.13 2.30
N LYS A 208 23.20 0.91 3.01
CA LYS A 208 24.52 1.37 2.56
C LYS A 208 24.93 0.69 1.25
N GLN A 209 24.72 -0.62 1.11
CA GLN A 209 24.98 -1.35 -0.12
C GLN A 209 24.14 -0.82 -1.29
N LEU A 210 22.85 -0.59 -1.08
CA LEU A 210 21.96 -0.04 -2.10
C LEU A 210 22.40 1.36 -2.55
N ARG A 211 22.84 2.22 -1.62
CA ARG A 211 23.39 3.55 -1.97
C ARG A 211 24.71 3.46 -2.74
N ASN A 212 25.54 2.47 -2.43
CA ASN A 212 26.83 2.27 -3.08
C ASN A 212 26.71 1.78 -4.54
N THR A 213 25.54 1.30 -4.98
CA THR A 213 25.32 0.96 -6.39
C THR A 213 25.31 2.20 -7.29
N GLY A 214 25.05 3.39 -6.72
CA GLY A 214 24.84 4.63 -7.47
C GLY A 214 23.47 4.73 -8.16
N LEU A 215 22.67 3.66 -8.16
CA LEU A 215 21.35 3.62 -8.80
C LEU A 215 20.28 4.35 -7.98
N VAL A 216 20.50 4.47 -6.66
CA VAL A 216 19.57 5.11 -5.72
C VAL A 216 20.34 6.03 -4.79
N SER A 217 19.79 7.23 -4.57
CA SER A 217 20.16 8.06 -3.42
C SER A 217 19.03 8.11 -2.40
N TRP A 218 19.41 8.18 -1.14
CA TRP A 218 18.48 8.18 -0.01
C TRP A 218 18.91 9.27 0.97
N LYS A 219 18.14 10.35 1.03
CA LYS A 219 18.41 11.54 1.85
C LYS A 219 17.21 11.84 2.74
N GLY A 220 17.38 11.71 4.05
CA GLY A 220 16.25 11.81 4.99
C GLY A 220 15.19 10.75 4.67
N SER A 221 13.95 11.16 4.50
CA SER A 221 12.83 10.30 4.06
C SER A 221 12.67 10.24 2.54
N VAL A 222 13.53 10.88 1.73
CA VAL A 222 13.36 10.90 0.28
C VAL A 222 14.29 9.88 -0.38
N ILE A 223 13.71 9.04 -1.23
CA ILE A 223 14.42 8.12 -2.11
C ILE A 223 14.34 8.69 -3.53
N THR A 224 15.48 8.75 -4.21
CA THR A 224 15.60 9.14 -5.61
C THR A 224 16.20 7.99 -6.39
N ILE A 225 15.51 7.51 -7.43
CA ILE A 225 15.99 6.44 -8.32
C ILE A 225 16.63 7.09 -9.55
N HIS A 226 17.96 7.02 -9.64
CA HIS A 226 18.71 7.63 -10.75
C HIS A 226 18.59 6.83 -12.05
N ASP A 227 18.49 5.51 -11.93
CA ASP A 227 18.31 4.59 -13.04
C ASP A 227 17.35 3.47 -12.61
N PHE A 228 16.08 3.59 -13.02
CA PHE A 228 15.06 2.61 -12.68
C PHE A 228 15.30 1.28 -13.38
N THR A 229 15.73 1.31 -14.63
CA THR A 229 15.99 0.10 -15.42
C THR A 229 17.13 -0.69 -14.82
N GLY A 230 18.27 -0.04 -14.55
CA GLY A 230 19.42 -0.68 -13.91
C GLY A 230 19.10 -1.21 -12.50
N LEU A 231 18.27 -0.50 -11.73
CA LEU A 231 17.82 -1.00 -10.42
C LEU A 231 16.91 -2.23 -10.56
N ALA A 232 15.96 -2.20 -11.50
CA ALA A 232 15.05 -3.31 -11.73
C ALA A 232 15.79 -4.57 -12.19
N GLU A 233 16.77 -4.43 -13.09
CA GLU A 233 17.66 -5.52 -13.51
C GLU A 233 18.50 -6.07 -12.34
N LEU A 234 19.09 -5.19 -11.53
CA LEU A 234 19.91 -5.60 -10.38
C LEU A 234 19.14 -6.46 -9.37
N VAL A 235 17.83 -6.24 -9.24
CA VAL A 235 17.01 -6.88 -8.20
C VAL A 235 15.95 -7.83 -8.74
N ASP A 236 16.02 -8.17 -10.02
CA ASP A 236 15.06 -9.01 -10.74
C ASP A 236 13.62 -8.54 -10.47
N PHE A 237 13.34 -7.25 -10.66
CA PHE A 237 12.02 -6.65 -10.49
C PHE A 237 11.27 -6.62 -11.82
N ASP A 238 10.07 -7.22 -11.83
CA ASP A 238 9.10 -7.14 -12.91
C ASP A 238 7.78 -6.60 -12.35
N PRO A 239 7.27 -5.45 -12.81
CA PRO A 239 6.04 -4.86 -12.30
C PRO A 239 4.75 -5.59 -12.74
N ALA A 240 4.82 -6.62 -13.59
CA ALA A 240 3.64 -7.29 -14.16
C ALA A 240 2.64 -7.77 -13.08
N TYR A 241 3.14 -8.23 -11.92
CA TYR A 241 2.30 -8.71 -10.81
C TYR A 241 1.47 -7.59 -10.15
N LEU A 242 1.82 -6.31 -10.36
CA LEU A 242 1.07 -5.15 -9.84
C LEU A 242 -0.21 -4.87 -10.63
N ASN A 243 -0.33 -5.46 -11.83
CA ASN A 243 -1.53 -5.39 -12.67
C ASN A 243 -1.92 -3.94 -12.97
N LEU A 244 -0.95 -3.12 -13.37
CA LEU A 244 -1.13 -1.70 -13.74
C LEU A 244 -1.27 -1.53 -15.25
N THR A 245 -2.04 -2.42 -15.87
CA THR A 245 -2.31 -2.42 -17.31
C THR A 245 -3.79 -2.10 -17.54
N HIS A 246 -4.09 -1.35 -18.60
CA HIS A 246 -5.44 -0.91 -18.91
C HIS A 246 -6.01 -1.79 -20.03
N GLU A 247 -6.30 -3.05 -19.70
CA GLU A 247 -6.86 -4.05 -20.61
C GLU A 247 -8.29 -4.42 -20.18
N PRO A 248 -9.30 -4.36 -21.08
CA PRO A 248 -10.69 -4.65 -20.71
C PRO A 248 -10.90 -6.07 -20.17
N ARG A 249 -11.69 -6.23 -19.10
CA ARG A 249 -12.01 -7.52 -18.44
C ARG A 249 -13.50 -7.84 -18.27
#